data_AF-A0A4P9ZH61-F1
#
_entry.id   AF-A0A4P9ZH61-F1
#
_cell.length_a   1.000
_cell.length_b   1.000
_cell.length_c   1.000
_cell.angle_alpha   90.00
_cell.angle_beta   90.00
_cell.angle_gamma   90.00
#
_symmetry.space_group_name_H-M   'P 1'
#
loop_
_entity.id
_entity.type
_entity.pdbx_description
1 polymer ?
#
loop_
_entity_poly.entity_id
_entity_poly.type
_entity_poly.pdbx_seq_one_letter_code
_entity_poly.pdbx_strand_id
1 'polypeptide(L)'
;MDQIEVLVPPLRFGCVQENFYRGGYPRKVNFPFLSSLELKTIVSLTPDPIDATTDPSLYAFAQEHSIRLVHVECAQSGKGKKRGVPMGYTAVVRALDYIIHAQHAPVFVHCLNGAQVTSLLVACLRKMQFWSSIAIFNEFINYTSSITVNDRSFVDGFRGEIEVDHNDKTVWLWTGLSRGVVASHPCIKFREKVRTS
;
A
#
# COMPACT_ATOMS: atom_id res chain seq x y z
N MET A 1 -33.72 11.07 18.45
CA MET A 1 -33.18 11.39 17.12
C MET A 1 -31.85 10.67 17.05
N ASP A 2 -31.77 9.61 16.26
CA ASP A 2 -30.48 8.96 16.02
C ASP A 2 -29.57 9.98 15.34
N GLN A 3 -28.48 10.34 16.01
CA GLN A 3 -27.46 11.18 15.40
C GLN A 3 -26.89 10.42 14.21
N ILE A 4 -27.02 10.97 13.00
CA ILE A 4 -26.33 10.45 11.83
C ILE A 4 -24.84 10.64 12.08
N GLU A 5 -24.14 9.54 12.35
CA GLU A 5 -22.69 9.56 12.53
C GLU A 5 -22.02 9.89 11.20
N VAL A 6 -21.39 11.06 11.11
CA VAL A 6 -20.72 11.51 9.90
C VAL A 6 -19.40 10.76 9.75
N LEU A 7 -19.35 9.83 8.79
CA LEU A 7 -18.13 9.11 8.47
C LEU A 7 -17.20 9.97 7.60
N VAL A 8 -16.00 10.24 8.11
CA VAL A 8 -14.99 11.04 7.41
C VAL A 8 -13.82 10.16 6.96
N PRO A 9 -13.65 9.89 5.66
CA PRO A 9 -12.53 9.09 5.20
C PRO A 9 -11.18 9.81 5.39
N PRO A 10 -10.07 9.07 5.52
CA PRO A 10 -8.73 9.66 5.52
C PRO A 10 -8.47 10.51 4.27
N LEU A 11 -7.53 11.45 4.38
CA LEU A 11 -7.10 12.28 3.23
C LEU A 11 -6.69 11.38 2.06
N ARG A 12 -7.14 11.68 0.83
CA ARG A 12 -6.83 10.90 -0.38
C ARG A 12 -7.20 9.41 -0.27
N PHE A 13 -8.23 9.09 0.51
CA PHE A 13 -8.77 7.74 0.58
C PHE A 13 -9.15 7.22 -0.82
N GLY A 14 -8.91 5.95 -1.08
CA GLY A 14 -9.36 5.28 -2.29
C GLY A 14 -9.33 3.76 -2.15
N CYS A 15 -10.26 3.10 -2.83
CA CYS A 15 -10.23 1.66 -3.05
C CYS A 15 -9.30 1.37 -4.23
N VAL A 16 -8.20 0.65 -3.99
CA VAL A 16 -7.23 0.29 -5.04
C VAL A 16 -7.65 -1.02 -5.71
N GLN A 17 -8.07 -1.99 -4.89
CA GLN A 17 -8.63 -3.29 -5.25
C GLN A 17 -9.60 -3.74 -4.15
N GLU A 18 -10.34 -4.82 -4.39
CA GLU A 18 -11.20 -5.41 -3.36
C GLU A 18 -10.41 -5.71 -2.08
N ASN A 19 -10.92 -5.22 -0.94
CA ASN A 19 -10.30 -5.32 0.38
C ASN A 19 -8.88 -4.72 0.47
N PHE A 20 -8.50 -3.85 -0.46
CA PHE A 20 -7.24 -3.13 -0.43
C PHE A 20 -7.45 -1.62 -0.68
N TYR A 21 -7.18 -0.85 0.36
CA TYR A 21 -7.43 0.58 0.43
C TYR A 21 -6.13 1.36 0.59
N ARG A 22 -6.17 2.63 0.16
CA ARG A 22 -5.08 3.60 0.32
C ARG A 22 -5.59 4.87 0.99
N GLY A 23 -4.68 5.64 1.59
CA GLY A 23 -4.98 6.98 2.07
C GLY A 23 -3.81 7.67 2.74
N GLY A 24 -4.09 8.80 3.38
CA GLY A 24 -3.17 9.51 4.26
C GLY A 24 -3.24 9.01 5.69
N TYR A 25 -2.34 9.54 6.51
CA TYR A 25 -2.21 9.15 7.91
C TYR A 25 -3.54 9.32 8.66
N PRO A 26 -4.10 8.25 9.25
CA PRO A 26 -5.37 8.33 9.97
C PRO A 26 -5.35 9.30 11.14
N ARG A 27 -6.44 10.03 11.35
CA ARG A 27 -6.67 10.84 12.54
C ARG A 27 -7.93 10.35 13.23
N LYS A 28 -8.14 10.73 14.50
CA LYS A 28 -9.33 10.34 15.29
C LYS A 28 -10.66 10.52 14.56
N VAL A 29 -10.82 11.60 13.79
CA VAL A 29 -12.03 11.88 12.99
C VAL A 29 -12.31 10.80 11.92
N ASN A 30 -11.28 10.04 11.53
CA ASN A 30 -11.38 8.99 10.53
C ASN A 30 -11.70 7.61 11.13
N PHE A 31 -11.58 7.42 12.44
CA PHE A 31 -11.70 6.11 13.07
C PHE A 31 -13.07 5.47 12.87
N PRO A 32 -14.21 6.20 12.97
CA PRO A 32 -15.52 5.61 12.63
C PRO A 32 -15.59 5.08 11.20
N PHE A 33 -15.02 5.82 10.24
CA PHE A 33 -14.96 5.38 8.84
C PHE A 33 -14.04 4.16 8.66
N LEU A 34 -12.90 4.11 9.33
CA LEU A 34 -11.97 2.98 9.23
C LEU A 34 -12.53 1.72 9.90
N SER A 35 -13.30 1.88 10.97
CA SER A 35 -14.01 0.78 11.65
C SER A 35 -14.97 0.07 10.71
N SER A 36 -15.68 0.81 9.85
CA SER A 36 -16.62 0.22 8.89
C SER A 36 -15.96 -0.59 7.76
N LEU A 37 -14.63 -0.49 7.60
CA LEU A 37 -13.87 -1.29 6.64
C LEU A 37 -13.41 -2.64 7.21
N GLU A 38 -13.60 -2.88 8.52
CA GLU A 38 -13.22 -4.12 9.21
C GLU A 38 -11.78 -4.55 8.90
N LEU A 39 -10.86 -3.58 8.92
CA LEU A 39 -9.47 -3.79 8.54
C LEU A 39 -8.82 -4.85 9.43
N LYS A 40 -8.02 -5.73 8.83
CA LYS A 40 -7.12 -6.63 9.57
C LYS A 40 -5.72 -6.06 9.69
N THR A 41 -5.29 -5.26 8.70
CA THR A 41 -3.93 -4.76 8.63
C THR A 41 -3.89 -3.31 8.19
N ILE A 42 -3.09 -2.50 8.90
CA ILE A 42 -2.69 -1.16 8.46
C ILE A 42 -1.18 -1.19 8.20
N VAL A 43 -0.79 -0.82 6.98
CA VAL A 43 0.62 -0.69 6.58
C VAL A 43 0.99 0.79 6.55
N SER A 44 1.83 1.21 7.51
CA SER A 44 2.32 2.59 7.64
C SER A 44 3.67 2.77 6.94
N LEU A 45 3.67 3.60 5.91
CA LEU A 45 4.85 4.03 5.15
C LEU A 45 5.36 5.38 5.68
N THR A 46 5.90 5.38 6.89
CA THR A 46 6.32 6.58 7.64
C THR A 46 7.75 6.44 8.15
N PRO A 47 8.43 7.55 8.53
CA PRO A 47 9.75 7.47 9.16
C PRO A 47 9.68 6.67 10.45
N ASP A 48 8.75 7.02 11.34
CA ASP A 48 8.61 6.39 12.65
C ASP A 48 7.43 5.39 12.69
N PRO A 49 7.52 4.34 13.53
CA PRO A 49 6.42 3.41 13.76
C PRO A 49 5.28 4.06 14.55
N ILE A 50 4.12 3.39 14.52
CA ILE A 50 2.92 3.75 15.29
C ILE A 50 2.88 2.86 16.53
N ASP A 51 3.10 3.45 17.70
CA ASP A 51 3.07 2.76 18.98
C ASP A 51 2.37 3.60 20.06
N ALA A 52 2.31 3.06 21.28
CA ALA A 52 1.68 3.72 22.42
C ALA A 52 2.32 5.06 22.82
N THR A 53 3.52 5.37 22.33
CA THR A 53 4.26 6.62 22.60
C THR A 53 4.18 7.60 21.44
N THR A 54 4.30 7.13 20.19
CA THR A 54 4.35 7.99 19.01
C THR A 54 2.96 8.46 18.56
N ASP A 55 1.95 7.59 18.61
CA ASP A 55 0.54 7.94 18.42
C ASP A 55 -0.35 7.02 19.26
N PRO A 56 -0.58 7.37 20.54
CA PRO A 56 -1.42 6.59 21.44
C PRO A 56 -2.85 6.38 20.92
N SER A 57 -3.35 7.31 20.10
CA SER A 57 -4.73 7.27 19.64
C SER A 57 -4.95 6.26 18.52
N LEU A 58 -4.10 6.28 17.50
CA LEU A 58 -4.15 5.30 16.42
C LEU A 58 -3.71 3.92 16.90
N TYR A 59 -2.74 3.86 17.83
CA TYR A 59 -2.35 2.61 18.46
C TYR A 59 -3.50 1.98 19.24
N ALA A 60 -4.19 2.75 20.10
CA ALA A 60 -5.34 2.24 20.85
C ALA A 60 -6.49 1.77 19.94
N PHE A 61 -6.82 2.54 18.90
CA PHE A 61 -7.80 2.14 17.90
C PHE A 61 -7.44 0.82 17.23
N ALA A 62 -6.16 0.65 16.85
CA ALA A 62 -5.72 -0.60 16.24
C ALA A 62 -5.83 -1.79 17.21
N GLN A 63 -5.52 -1.61 18.49
CA GLN A 63 -5.69 -2.67 19.50
C GLN A 63 -7.17 -3.03 19.69
N GLU A 64 -8.04 -2.05 19.82
CA GLU A 64 -9.49 -2.23 20.01
C GLU A 64 -10.13 -3.04 18.88
N HIS A 65 -9.73 -2.77 17.64
CA HIS A 65 -10.23 -3.44 16.45
C HIS A 65 -9.39 -4.66 16.02
N SER A 66 -8.42 -5.09 16.83
CA SER A 66 -7.50 -6.20 16.50
C SER A 66 -6.78 -6.03 15.16
N ILE A 67 -6.45 -4.78 14.80
CA ILE A 67 -5.75 -4.42 13.57
C ILE A 67 -4.25 -4.58 13.79
N ARG A 68 -3.61 -5.33 12.90
CA ARG A 68 -2.15 -5.42 12.84
C ARG A 68 -1.54 -4.15 12.26
N LEU A 69 -0.79 -3.42 13.08
CA LEU A 69 0.04 -2.30 12.63
C LEU A 69 1.37 -2.82 12.06
N VAL A 70 1.62 -2.56 10.77
CA VAL A 70 2.85 -2.92 10.08
C VAL A 70 3.58 -1.64 9.70
N HIS A 71 4.75 -1.41 10.30
CA HIS A 71 5.60 -0.29 9.92
C HIS A 71 6.62 -0.70 8.86
N VAL A 72 6.63 0.04 7.75
CA VAL A 72 7.63 -0.05 6.69
C VAL A 72 8.29 1.32 6.58
N GLU A 73 9.49 1.42 7.14
CA GLU A 73 10.23 2.68 7.21
C GLU A 73 10.41 3.31 5.82
N CYS A 74 10.05 4.58 5.73
CA CYS A 74 10.23 5.40 4.54
C CYS A 74 10.80 6.75 4.94
N ALA A 75 11.78 7.23 4.20
CA ALA A 75 12.32 8.57 4.40
C ALA A 75 11.23 9.62 4.12
N GLN A 76 11.37 10.78 4.77
CA GLN A 76 10.54 11.92 4.42
C GLN A 76 10.77 12.27 2.94
N SER A 77 9.68 12.34 2.20
CA SER A 77 9.70 12.87 0.84
C SER A 77 10.15 14.33 0.88
N GLY A 78 11.30 14.64 0.27
CA GLY A 78 11.73 16.03 0.07
C GLY A 78 10.71 16.84 -0.75
N LYS A 79 10.94 18.13 -0.98
CA LYS A 79 10.05 18.98 -1.79
C LYS A 79 10.66 19.29 -3.16
N GLY A 80 9.81 19.49 -4.16
CA GLY A 80 10.21 20.00 -5.49
C GLY A 80 10.68 18.96 -6.51
N LYS A 81 11.17 19.45 -7.67
CA LYS A 81 11.46 18.63 -8.86
C LYS A 81 12.71 17.73 -8.73
N LYS A 82 13.63 18.02 -7.79
CA LYS A 82 14.86 17.23 -7.54
C LYS A 82 14.73 16.27 -6.35
N ARG A 83 13.51 16.01 -5.89
CA ARG A 83 13.23 15.11 -4.77
C ARG A 83 13.70 13.69 -5.09
N GLY A 84 14.47 13.08 -4.20
CA GLY A 84 14.83 11.66 -4.26
C GLY A 84 13.64 10.74 -3.95
N VAL A 85 13.80 9.45 -4.22
CA VAL A 85 12.75 8.48 -3.92
C VAL A 85 12.77 8.15 -2.42
N PRO A 86 11.64 8.24 -1.72
CA PRO A 86 11.57 8.13 -0.25
C PRO A 86 11.63 6.69 0.28
N MET A 87 11.71 5.69 -0.60
CA MET A 87 11.57 4.27 -0.27
C MET A 87 12.44 3.45 -1.22
N GLY A 88 13.05 2.36 -0.72
CA GLY A 88 13.80 1.40 -1.53
C GLY A 88 12.94 0.20 -2.00
N TYR A 89 13.43 -0.57 -2.97
CA TYR A 89 12.72 -1.74 -3.50
C TYR A 89 12.44 -2.82 -2.45
N THR A 90 13.33 -3.01 -1.47
CA THR A 90 13.12 -3.97 -0.37
C THR A 90 11.90 -3.60 0.49
N ALA A 91 11.73 -2.32 0.78
CA ALA A 91 10.56 -1.80 1.49
C ALA A 91 9.27 -1.95 0.66
N VAL A 92 9.33 -1.73 -0.65
CA VAL A 92 8.22 -2.01 -1.57
C VAL A 92 7.83 -3.49 -1.51
N VAL A 93 8.79 -4.41 -1.70
CA VAL A 93 8.54 -5.86 -1.68
C VAL A 93 7.93 -6.30 -0.34
N ARG A 94 8.47 -5.81 0.78
CA ARG A 94 7.93 -6.08 2.12
C ARG A 94 6.48 -5.61 2.25
N ALA A 95 6.16 -4.41 1.77
CA ALA A 95 4.79 -3.90 1.83
C ALA A 95 3.84 -4.67 0.90
N LEU A 96 4.31 -5.06 -0.29
CA LEU A 96 3.54 -5.88 -1.23
C LEU A 96 3.17 -7.24 -0.64
N ASP A 97 4.05 -7.88 0.15
CA ASP A 97 3.74 -9.15 0.83
C ASP A 97 2.47 -9.05 1.68
N TYR A 98 2.25 -7.93 2.37
CA TYR A 98 1.02 -7.70 3.14
C TYR A 98 -0.20 -7.41 2.28
N ILE A 99 -0.02 -6.89 1.06
CA ILE A 99 -1.11 -6.46 0.19
C ILE A 99 -1.63 -7.61 -0.67
N ILE A 100 -0.75 -8.50 -1.12
CA ILE A 100 -1.08 -9.53 -2.11
C ILE A 100 -1.59 -10.84 -1.51
N HIS A 101 -1.59 -10.97 -0.18
CA HIS A 101 -1.97 -12.17 0.56
C HIS A 101 -3.28 -11.94 1.35
N ALA A 102 -4.27 -12.79 1.13
CA ALA A 102 -5.64 -12.66 1.62
C ALA A 102 -5.73 -12.78 3.14
N GLN A 103 -4.81 -13.51 3.79
CA GLN A 103 -4.73 -13.58 5.25
C GLN A 103 -4.59 -12.20 5.93
N HIS A 104 -4.04 -11.20 5.22
CA HIS A 104 -3.85 -9.84 5.72
C HIS A 104 -5.02 -8.91 5.40
N ALA A 105 -5.91 -9.28 4.49
CA ALA A 105 -7.01 -8.46 4.01
C ALA A 105 -8.22 -8.48 4.98
N PRO A 106 -8.93 -7.34 5.14
CA PRO A 106 -8.74 -6.06 4.43
C PRO A 106 -7.53 -5.23 4.90
N VAL A 107 -6.82 -4.62 3.93
CA VAL A 107 -5.59 -3.85 4.16
C VAL A 107 -5.80 -2.38 3.84
N PHE A 108 -5.34 -1.50 4.74
CA PHE A 108 -5.21 -0.07 4.47
C PHE A 108 -3.74 0.35 4.48
N VAL A 109 -3.25 0.90 3.36
CA VAL A 109 -1.91 1.48 3.27
C VAL A 109 -1.99 2.99 3.39
N HIS A 110 -1.10 3.58 4.18
CA HIS A 110 -0.92 5.02 4.19
C HIS A 110 0.53 5.46 4.25
N CYS A 111 0.75 6.72 3.88
CA CYS A 111 1.92 7.49 4.29
C CYS A 111 1.44 8.74 5.03
N LEU A 112 2.28 9.76 5.20
CA LEU A 112 1.89 10.99 5.91
C LEU A 112 0.65 11.68 5.31
N ASN A 113 0.55 11.74 3.98
CA ASN A 113 -0.55 12.44 3.30
C ASN A 113 -1.24 11.63 2.19
N GLY A 114 -0.84 10.37 1.99
CA GLY A 114 -1.43 9.48 0.99
C GLY A 114 -1.09 9.82 -0.46
N ALA A 115 -0.14 10.72 -0.70
CA ALA A 115 0.29 11.12 -2.04
C ALA A 115 1.49 10.28 -2.50
N GLN A 116 2.70 10.81 -2.40
CA GLN A 116 3.88 10.29 -3.09
C GLN A 116 4.25 8.85 -2.73
N VAL A 117 4.54 8.55 -1.46
CA VAL A 117 5.03 7.21 -1.04
C VAL A 117 3.97 6.14 -1.31
N THR A 118 2.72 6.40 -0.94
CA THR A 118 1.60 5.49 -1.18
C THR A 118 1.36 5.27 -2.68
N SER A 119 1.39 6.33 -3.51
CA SER A 119 1.27 6.19 -4.96
C SER A 119 2.43 5.41 -5.57
N LEU A 120 3.65 5.54 -5.04
CA LEU A 120 4.81 4.79 -5.49
C LEU A 120 4.66 3.29 -5.23
N LEU A 121 4.22 2.90 -4.04
CA LEU A 121 3.93 1.51 -3.72
C LEU A 121 2.81 0.96 -4.63
N VAL A 122 1.72 1.70 -4.80
CA VAL A 122 0.60 1.29 -5.68
C VAL A 122 1.08 1.17 -7.13
N ALA A 123 1.93 2.06 -7.62
CA ALA A 123 2.50 1.96 -8.97
C ALA A 123 3.37 0.72 -9.15
N CYS A 124 4.17 0.35 -8.14
CA CYS A 124 4.91 -0.91 -8.14
C CYS A 124 3.99 -2.13 -8.14
N LEU A 125 2.86 -2.08 -7.40
CA LEU A 125 1.81 -3.11 -7.49
C LEU A 125 1.25 -3.18 -8.91
N ARG A 126 0.84 -2.06 -9.51
CA ARG A 126 0.29 -2.06 -10.88
C ARG A 126 1.28 -2.60 -11.92
N LYS A 127 2.58 -2.32 -11.75
CA LYS A 127 3.63 -2.93 -12.57
C LYS A 127 3.62 -4.46 -12.42
N MET A 128 3.57 -4.98 -11.20
CA MET A 128 3.42 -6.42 -10.92
C MET A 128 2.13 -7.02 -11.51
N GLN A 129 1.08 -6.19 -11.67
CA GLN A 129 -0.17 -6.56 -12.34
C GLN A 129 -0.14 -6.41 -13.86
N PHE A 130 1.03 -6.20 -14.47
CA PHE A 130 1.22 -6.04 -15.92
C PHE A 130 0.51 -4.82 -16.54
N TRP A 131 0.27 -3.77 -15.75
CA TRP A 131 -0.25 -2.51 -16.29
C TRP A 131 0.78 -1.81 -17.17
N SER A 132 0.32 -1.07 -18.19
CA SER A 132 1.19 -0.21 -18.99
C SER A 132 1.67 0.99 -18.18
N SER A 133 2.89 1.48 -18.41
CA SER A 133 3.42 2.66 -17.70
C SER A 133 2.49 3.88 -17.83
N ILE A 134 1.78 4.03 -18.95
CA ILE A 134 0.78 5.10 -19.14
C ILE A 134 -0.35 4.99 -18.12
N ALA A 135 -0.96 3.81 -17.98
CA ALA A 135 -2.04 3.58 -17.02
C ALA A 135 -1.56 3.76 -15.57
N ILE A 136 -0.38 3.24 -15.26
CA ILE A 136 0.25 3.36 -13.93
C ILE A 136 0.41 4.84 -13.55
N PHE A 137 1.01 5.64 -14.44
CA PHE A 137 1.28 7.05 -14.11
C PHE A 137 0.04 7.93 -14.17
N ASN A 138 -0.98 7.57 -14.95
CA ASN A 138 -2.29 8.23 -14.88
C ASN A 138 -2.96 8.01 -13.52
N GLU A 139 -2.92 6.80 -12.96
CA GLU A 139 -3.41 6.56 -11.59
C GLU A 139 -2.54 7.33 -10.57
N PHE A 140 -1.22 7.34 -10.74
CA PHE A 140 -0.30 7.99 -9.82
C PHE A 140 -0.63 9.49 -9.62
N ILE A 141 -0.83 10.23 -10.73
CA ILE A 141 -1.06 11.69 -10.70
C ILE A 141 -2.45 12.06 -10.19
N ASN A 142 -3.42 11.14 -10.12
CA ASN A 142 -4.71 11.41 -9.47
C ASN A 142 -4.56 11.67 -7.96
N TYR A 143 -3.48 11.16 -7.36
CA TYR A 143 -3.22 11.29 -5.93
C TYR A 143 -2.06 12.22 -5.60
N THR A 144 -1.31 12.71 -6.59
CA THR A 144 -0.16 13.60 -6.38
C THR A 144 -0.28 14.88 -7.18
N SER A 145 0.30 15.98 -6.68
CA SER A 145 0.34 17.24 -7.44
C SER A 145 1.36 17.21 -8.58
N SER A 146 2.34 16.31 -8.52
CA SER A 146 3.36 16.14 -9.54
C SER A 146 4.01 14.76 -9.44
N ILE A 147 4.53 14.28 -10.56
CA ILE A 147 5.39 13.11 -10.65
C ILE A 147 6.78 13.54 -11.14
N THR A 148 7.84 13.10 -10.46
CA THR A 148 9.21 13.46 -10.85
C THR A 148 9.80 12.42 -11.81
N VAL A 149 10.92 12.78 -12.46
CA VAL A 149 11.69 11.81 -13.25
C VAL A 149 12.17 10.66 -12.37
N ASN A 150 12.55 10.94 -11.12
CA ASN A 150 12.99 9.92 -10.17
C ASN A 150 11.88 8.92 -9.84
N ASP A 151 10.63 9.40 -9.68
CA ASP A 151 9.47 8.53 -9.45
C ASP A 151 9.23 7.59 -10.65
N ARG A 152 9.30 8.14 -11.87
CA ARG A 152 9.14 7.35 -13.10
C ARG A 152 10.25 6.31 -13.24
N SER A 153 11.51 6.74 -13.12
CA SER A 153 12.67 5.86 -13.20
C SER A 153 12.65 4.76 -12.14
N PHE A 154 12.15 5.05 -10.95
CA PHE A 154 11.99 4.06 -9.89
C PHE A 154 10.94 3.00 -10.23
N VAL A 155 9.76 3.41 -10.70
CA VAL A 155 8.71 2.47 -11.11
C VAL A 155 9.15 1.67 -12.33
N ASP A 156 9.72 2.32 -13.35
CA ASP A 156 10.18 1.65 -14.57
C ASP A 156 11.35 0.69 -14.28
N GLY A 157 12.25 1.09 -13.38
CA GLY A 157 13.39 0.29 -12.91
C GLY A 157 13.06 -0.72 -11.81
N PHE A 158 11.82 -0.77 -11.30
CA PHE A 158 11.45 -1.65 -10.21
C PHE A 158 11.70 -3.12 -10.58
N ARG A 159 12.65 -3.71 -9.89
CA ARG A 159 13.02 -5.13 -9.97
C ARG A 159 12.99 -5.68 -8.56
N GLY A 160 12.45 -6.88 -8.42
CA GLY A 160 12.33 -7.54 -7.14
C GLY A 160 12.10 -9.02 -7.32
N GLU A 161 12.41 -9.75 -6.26
CA GLU A 161 11.97 -11.12 -6.09
C GLU A 161 10.84 -11.09 -5.06
N ILE A 162 9.65 -11.51 -5.48
CA ILE A 162 8.45 -11.47 -4.66
C ILE A 162 8.04 -12.92 -4.39
N GLU A 163 7.98 -13.27 -3.11
CA GLU A 163 7.42 -14.54 -2.67
C GLU A 163 5.90 -14.46 -2.70
N VAL A 164 5.27 -15.44 -3.33
CA VAL A 164 3.81 -15.51 -3.44
C VAL A 164 3.36 -16.89 -2.97
N ASP A 165 2.49 -16.94 -1.97
CA ASP A 165 1.74 -18.15 -1.62
C ASP A 165 0.54 -18.24 -2.56
N HIS A 166 0.57 -19.19 -3.50
CA HIS A 166 -0.49 -19.32 -4.49
C HIS A 166 -1.84 -19.77 -3.89
N ASN A 167 -1.85 -20.30 -2.66
CA ASN A 167 -3.06 -20.71 -1.95
C ASN A 167 -3.68 -19.57 -1.14
N ASP A 168 -2.90 -18.53 -0.82
CA ASP A 168 -3.37 -17.38 -0.03
C ASP A 168 -3.39 -16.07 -0.82
N LYS A 169 -2.83 -16.01 -2.04
CA LYS A 169 -2.84 -14.77 -2.81
C LYS A 169 -4.25 -14.21 -3.04
N THR A 170 -4.38 -12.89 -3.14
CA THR A 170 -5.65 -12.25 -3.47
C THR A 170 -6.17 -12.65 -4.85
N VAL A 171 -7.50 -12.72 -4.97
CA VAL A 171 -8.17 -13.16 -6.21
C VAL A 171 -7.90 -12.22 -7.38
N TRP A 172 -7.79 -10.92 -7.10
CA TRP A 172 -7.60 -9.85 -8.08
C TRP A 172 -6.15 -9.71 -8.59
N LEU A 173 -5.16 -10.38 -7.98
CA LEU A 173 -3.75 -10.12 -8.27
C LEU A 173 -3.40 -10.30 -9.75
N TRP A 174 -3.86 -11.39 -10.35
CA TRP A 174 -3.58 -11.78 -11.75
C TRP A 174 -4.79 -12.44 -12.40
N THR A 175 -6.00 -11.97 -12.09
CA THR A 175 -7.23 -12.50 -12.68
C THR A 175 -7.15 -12.44 -14.20
N GLY A 176 -7.35 -13.57 -14.87
CA GLY A 176 -7.29 -13.66 -16.34
C GLY A 176 -5.89 -13.84 -16.94
N LEU A 177 -4.82 -13.89 -16.12
CA LEU A 177 -3.46 -14.17 -16.62
C LEU A 177 -3.08 -15.64 -16.39
N SER A 178 -2.42 -16.23 -17.38
CA SER A 178 -1.88 -17.59 -17.25
C SER A 178 -0.60 -17.61 -16.40
N ARG A 179 -0.31 -18.76 -15.77
CA ARG A 179 0.94 -18.94 -15.00
C ARG A 179 2.20 -18.65 -15.83
N GLY A 180 2.19 -18.99 -17.12
CA GLY A 180 3.31 -18.73 -18.03
C GLY A 180 3.54 -17.23 -18.24
N VAL A 181 2.48 -16.44 -18.44
CA VAL A 181 2.57 -14.98 -18.55
C VAL A 181 3.15 -14.39 -17.27
N VAL A 182 2.61 -14.78 -16.11
CA VAL A 182 3.09 -14.33 -14.80
C VAL A 182 4.57 -14.65 -14.60
N ALA A 183 4.98 -15.88 -14.87
CA ALA A 183 6.38 -16.31 -14.73
C ALA A 183 7.34 -15.58 -15.69
N SER A 184 6.85 -15.12 -16.84
CA SER A 184 7.61 -14.38 -17.84
C SER A 184 7.69 -12.86 -17.59
N HIS A 185 7.31 -12.37 -16.40
CA HIS A 185 7.32 -10.93 -16.12
C HIS A 185 8.71 -10.31 -16.36
N PRO A 186 8.81 -9.20 -17.12
CA PRO A 186 10.09 -8.71 -17.65
C PRO A 186 11.07 -8.21 -16.57
N CYS A 187 10.56 -7.74 -15.43
CA CYS A 187 11.38 -7.10 -14.39
C CYS A 187 11.31 -7.74 -13.00
N ILE A 188 10.34 -8.62 -12.75
CA ILE A 188 10.01 -9.10 -11.40
C ILE A 188 10.03 -10.62 -11.47
N LYS A 189 10.69 -11.25 -10.50
CA LYS A 189 10.72 -12.70 -10.36
C LYS A 189 9.76 -13.09 -9.26
N PHE A 190 8.93 -14.09 -9.52
CA PHE A 190 8.02 -14.66 -8.52
C PHE A 190 8.58 -16.00 -8.04
N ARG A 191 8.63 -16.19 -6.73
CA ARG A 191 8.97 -17.47 -6.10
C ARG A 191 7.79 -17.97 -5.28
N GLU A 192 7.63 -19.29 -5.22
CA GLU A 192 6.66 -19.89 -4.31
C GLU A 192 7.08 -19.63 -2.87
N LYS A 193 6.16 -19.11 -2.05
CA LYS A 193 6.41 -18.93 -0.63
C LYS A 193 6.27 -20.29 0.06
N VAL A 194 7.39 -20.86 0.52
CA VAL A 194 7.36 -22.10 1.29
C VAL A 194 6.85 -21.77 2.68
N ARG A 195 5.69 -22.32 3.07
CA ARG A 195 5.20 -22.21 4.45
C ARG A 195 6.19 -22.94 5.36
N THR A 196 6.98 -22.22 6.14
CA THR A 196 7.64 -22.80 7.31
C THR A 196 6.56 -23.10 8.33
N SER A 197 6.39 -24.38 8.61
CA SER A 197 5.49 -24.98 9.61
C SER A 197 5.58 -24.32 10.98
#